data_AF-A0A7J5CDB2-F1
#
_entry.id   AF-A0A7J5CDB2-F1
#
_cell.length_a   1.000
_cell.length_b   1.000
_cell.length_c   1.000
_cell.angle_alpha   90.00
_cell.angle_beta   90.00
_cell.angle_gamma   90.00
#
_symmetry.space_group_name_H-M   'P 1'
#
loop_
_entity.id
_entity.type
_entity.pdbx_description
1 polymer ?
#
loop_
_entity_poly.entity_id
_entity_poly.type
_entity_poly.pdbx_seq_one_letter_code
_entity_poly.pdbx_strand_id
1 'polypeptide(L)'
;MRRWLVTPAVVVLGLIPAGCGTSSVGAPDPVDNTAQVCSDFRTVFDRYSNGDSPERLAYVQAVQADYAGNGKPGAASAAKVAYFQAWARDLRPVAARASSRELEAALNRAADALVAVADGRASATAELTNTWQPLLDTCPESSPGVSPTR
;
A
#
# COMPACT_ATOMS: atom_id res chain seq x y z
N MET A 1 12.55 -59.86 32.99
CA MET A 1 12.35 -58.57 33.67
C MET A 1 11.58 -57.63 32.74
N ARG A 2 10.52 -57.01 33.30
CA ARG A 2 9.58 -55.98 32.80
C ARG A 2 9.40 -55.71 31.29
N ARG A 3 8.21 -56.08 30.81
CA ARG A 3 7.50 -55.55 29.63
C ARG A 3 6.79 -54.23 29.98
N TRP A 4 6.72 -53.29 29.04
CA TRP A 4 5.67 -52.25 29.01
C TRP A 4 5.18 -52.06 27.57
N LEU A 5 3.98 -52.60 27.33
CA LEU A 5 3.06 -52.23 26.25
C LEU A 5 2.25 -51.03 26.75
N VAL A 6 2.18 -49.93 26.01
CA VAL A 6 1.04 -48.99 26.13
C VAL A 6 0.68 -48.44 24.75
N THR A 7 -0.52 -48.83 24.35
CA THR A 7 -1.29 -48.59 23.12
C THR A 7 -1.73 -47.11 22.99
N PRO A 8 -1.94 -46.58 21.76
CA PRO A 8 -2.47 -45.22 21.57
C PRO A 8 -3.95 -45.12 21.98
N ALA A 9 -4.28 -44.16 22.84
CA ALA A 9 -5.65 -43.87 23.23
C ALA A 9 -6.32 -42.96 22.19
N VAL A 10 -7.24 -43.55 21.41
CA VAL A 10 -8.30 -42.83 20.71
C VAL A 10 -9.37 -42.46 21.72
N VAL A 11 -9.74 -41.18 21.83
CA VAL A 11 -11.02 -40.78 22.44
C VAL A 11 -11.77 -39.91 21.45
N VAL A 12 -12.80 -40.52 20.88
CA VAL A 12 -13.84 -39.90 20.09
C VAL A 12 -15.07 -39.74 20.99
N LEU A 13 -15.70 -38.56 20.88
CA LEU A 13 -17.07 -38.21 21.28
C LEU A 13 -17.42 -38.09 22.78
N GLY A 14 -17.56 -36.84 23.21
CA GLY A 14 -18.48 -36.44 24.28
C GLY A 14 -19.26 -35.20 23.85
N LEU A 15 -20.52 -35.39 23.44
CA LEU A 15 -21.53 -34.31 23.43
C LEU A 15 -21.71 -33.80 24.87
N ILE A 16 -21.64 -32.49 25.08
CA ILE A 16 -22.06 -31.82 26.32
C ILE A 16 -22.98 -30.64 25.95
N PRO A 17 -24.14 -30.49 26.62
CA PRO A 17 -25.25 -29.63 26.20
C PRO A 17 -25.01 -28.14 26.48
N ALA A 18 -25.87 -27.33 25.86
CA ALA A 18 -26.00 -25.88 25.99
C ALA A 18 -25.65 -25.30 27.38
N GLY A 19 -24.65 -24.41 27.41
CA GLY A 19 -24.30 -23.55 28.53
C GLY A 19 -23.74 -22.23 27.98
N CYS A 20 -24.34 -21.12 28.38
CA CYS A 20 -24.19 -19.79 27.80
C CYS A 20 -22.74 -19.26 27.77
N GLY A 21 -22.37 -18.72 26.60
CA GLY A 21 -21.55 -17.52 26.48
C GLY A 21 -20.18 -17.57 27.13
N THR A 22 -19.25 -18.36 26.58
CA THR A 22 -17.86 -17.92 26.64
C THR A 22 -17.81 -16.59 25.89
N SER A 23 -17.75 -15.48 26.62
CA SER A 23 -17.28 -14.22 26.06
C SER A 23 -15.93 -14.56 25.45
N SER A 24 -15.92 -14.75 24.14
CA SER A 24 -14.70 -14.71 23.36
C SER A 24 -14.10 -13.36 23.74
N VAL A 25 -13.06 -13.40 24.57
CA VAL A 25 -12.19 -12.25 24.73
C VAL A 25 -11.63 -12.05 23.34
N GLY A 26 -12.33 -11.23 22.55
CA GLY A 26 -11.94 -10.88 21.20
C GLY A 26 -10.50 -10.46 21.31
N ALA A 27 -9.66 -10.99 20.42
CA ALA A 27 -8.33 -10.44 20.23
C ALA A 27 -8.49 -8.91 20.21
N PRO A 28 -7.70 -8.16 20.99
CA PRO A 28 -7.84 -6.71 21.05
C PRO A 28 -7.84 -6.20 19.61
N ASP A 29 -8.86 -5.41 19.25
CA ASP A 29 -8.92 -4.81 17.93
C ASP A 29 -7.57 -4.14 17.64
N PRO A 30 -7.01 -4.33 16.43
CA PRO A 30 -5.73 -3.72 16.09
C PRO A 30 -5.84 -2.20 16.33
N VAL A 31 -4.90 -1.66 17.10
CA VAL A 31 -4.83 -0.23 17.40
C VAL A 31 -4.92 0.53 16.09
N ASP A 32 -5.88 1.46 16.00
CA ASP A 32 -6.06 2.27 14.81
C ASP A 32 -4.78 3.08 14.54
N ASN A 33 -4.17 2.82 13.39
CA ASN A 33 -2.93 3.47 12.97
C ASN A 33 -3.11 4.34 11.72
N THR A 34 -4.37 4.70 11.41
CA THR A 34 -4.74 5.50 10.24
C THR A 34 -3.90 6.77 10.10
N ALA A 35 -3.68 7.51 11.19
CA ALA A 35 -2.89 8.75 11.16
C ALA A 35 -1.43 8.51 10.70
N GLN A 36 -0.78 7.46 11.21
CA GLN A 36 0.59 7.11 10.83
C GLN A 36 0.65 6.68 9.36
N VAL A 37 -0.30 5.85 8.93
CA VAL A 37 -0.38 5.36 7.55
C VAL A 37 -0.62 6.50 6.57
N CYS A 38 -1.50 7.45 6.91
CA CYS A 38 -1.73 8.65 6.12
C CYS A 38 -0.47 9.53 6.02
N SER A 39 0.29 9.68 7.10
CA SER A 39 1.56 10.42 7.10
C SER A 39 2.62 9.76 6.20
N ASP A 40 2.76 8.43 6.30
CA ASP A 40 3.67 7.67 5.45
C ASP A 40 3.24 7.71 3.98
N PHE A 41 1.93 7.61 3.72
CA PHE A 41 1.36 7.77 2.38
C PHE A 41 1.72 9.15 1.80
N ARG A 42 1.54 10.23 2.55
CA ARG A 42 1.89 11.59 2.11
C ARG A 42 3.37 11.73 1.79
N THR A 43 4.22 11.19 2.65
CA THR A 43 5.67 11.17 2.43
C THR A 43 6.03 10.50 1.10
N VAL A 44 5.42 9.34 0.79
CA VAL A 44 5.62 8.65 -0.48
C VAL A 44 5.03 9.46 -1.64
N PHE A 45 3.81 9.96 -1.49
CA PHE A 45 3.13 10.75 -2.51
C PHE A 45 3.97 11.98 -2.90
N ASP A 46 4.42 12.78 -1.93
CA ASP A 46 5.18 14.01 -2.15
C ASP A 46 6.54 13.73 -2.81
N ARG A 47 7.25 12.69 -2.35
CA ARG A 47 8.54 12.30 -2.94
C ARG A 47 8.45 12.07 -4.45
N TYR A 48 7.40 11.37 -4.90
CA TYR A 48 7.22 11.06 -6.31
C TYR A 48 6.46 12.17 -7.05
N SER A 49 5.55 12.91 -6.42
CA SER A 49 4.74 13.97 -7.05
C SER A 49 5.48 15.31 -7.21
N ASN A 50 6.42 15.64 -6.32
CA ASN A 50 7.18 16.88 -6.35
C ASN A 50 8.50 16.81 -7.13
N GLY A 51 9.00 15.61 -7.44
CA GLY A 51 10.20 15.44 -8.27
C GLY A 51 11.47 15.02 -7.55
N ASP A 52 11.39 14.72 -6.26
CA ASP A 52 12.57 14.39 -5.45
C ASP A 52 13.04 12.93 -5.63
N SER A 53 12.24 12.05 -6.23
CA SER A 53 12.69 10.68 -6.51
C SER A 53 13.71 10.63 -7.66
N PRO A 54 14.79 9.86 -7.51
CA PRO A 54 15.81 9.74 -8.56
C PRO A 54 15.22 9.14 -9.85
N GLU A 55 14.23 8.25 -9.74
CA GLU A 55 13.53 7.69 -10.89
C GLU A 55 12.70 8.74 -11.65
N ARG A 56 12.10 9.72 -10.94
CA ARG A 56 11.41 10.84 -11.59
C ARG A 56 12.39 11.75 -12.32
N LEU A 57 13.52 12.07 -11.68
CA LEU A 57 14.57 12.88 -12.31
C LEU A 57 15.09 12.20 -13.59
N ALA A 58 15.36 10.90 -13.52
CA ALA A 58 15.78 10.11 -14.68
C ALA A 58 14.71 10.11 -15.79
N TYR A 59 13.43 9.97 -15.43
CA TYR A 59 12.33 10.04 -16.40
C TYR A 59 12.23 11.41 -17.07
N VAL A 60 12.26 12.50 -16.30
CA VAL A 60 12.22 13.87 -16.84
C VAL A 60 13.43 14.13 -17.74
N GLN A 61 14.63 13.72 -17.34
CA GLN A 61 15.84 13.86 -18.16
C GLN A 61 15.74 13.07 -19.47
N ALA A 62 15.24 11.84 -19.43
CA ALA A 62 15.05 11.03 -20.64
C ALA A 62 14.01 11.64 -21.58
N VAL A 63 12.90 12.16 -21.05
CA VAL A 63 11.88 12.87 -21.83
C VAL A 63 12.45 14.15 -22.47
N GLN A 64 13.23 14.94 -21.71
CA GLN A 64 13.87 16.14 -22.24
C GLN A 64 14.88 15.81 -23.34
N ALA A 65 15.67 14.74 -23.18
CA ALA A 65 16.60 14.28 -24.20
C ALA A 65 15.88 13.82 -25.49
N ASP A 66 14.77 13.08 -25.35
CA ASP A 66 13.92 12.66 -26.47
C ASP A 66 13.34 13.89 -27.20
N TYR A 67 12.81 14.88 -26.48
CA TYR A 67 12.30 16.13 -27.08
C TYR A 67 13.39 16.95 -27.78
N ALA A 68 14.62 16.95 -27.26
CA ALA A 68 15.76 17.62 -27.88
C ALA A 68 16.34 16.86 -29.09
N GLY A 69 15.80 15.69 -29.45
CA GLY A 69 16.32 14.84 -30.52
C GLY A 69 17.63 14.10 -30.19
N ASN A 70 18.09 14.16 -28.94
CA ASN A 70 19.31 13.52 -28.45
C ASN A 70 19.02 12.23 -27.64
N GLY A 71 17.75 11.83 -27.60
CA GLY A 71 17.26 10.68 -26.87
C GLY A 71 17.72 9.35 -27.45
N LYS A 72 18.05 8.40 -26.58
CA LYS A 72 18.23 7.01 -27.01
C LYS A 72 16.86 6.37 -27.25
N PRO A 73 16.64 5.64 -28.35
CA PRO A 73 15.37 4.98 -28.61
C PRO A 73 14.87 4.18 -27.40
N GLY A 74 13.66 4.48 -26.93
CA GLY A 74 13.02 3.79 -25.81
C GLY A 74 13.49 4.19 -24.41
N ALA A 75 14.46 5.11 -24.27
CA ALA A 75 14.96 5.53 -22.95
C ALA A 75 13.89 6.21 -22.09
N ALA A 76 13.09 7.12 -22.66
CA ALA A 76 11.99 7.74 -21.92
C ALA A 76 10.93 6.72 -21.50
N SER A 77 10.58 5.76 -22.37
CA SER A 77 9.66 4.68 -22.03
C SER A 77 10.18 3.79 -20.91
N ALA A 78 11.45 3.39 -20.96
CA ALA A 78 12.07 2.59 -19.90
C ALA A 78 12.14 3.36 -18.57
N ALA A 79 12.50 4.65 -18.61
CA ALA A 79 12.55 5.49 -17.42
C ALA A 79 11.14 5.74 -16.83
N LYS A 80 10.12 5.87 -17.69
CA LYS A 80 8.71 5.93 -17.28
C LYS A 80 8.31 4.68 -16.50
N VAL A 81 8.58 3.50 -17.04
CA VAL A 81 8.29 2.21 -16.40
C VAL A 81 8.95 2.14 -15.03
N ALA A 82 10.24 2.46 -14.96
CA ALA A 82 11.00 2.45 -13.71
C ALA A 82 10.42 3.40 -12.65
N TYR A 83 10.06 4.63 -13.04
CA TYR A 83 9.44 5.62 -12.15
C TYR A 83 8.14 5.14 -11.53
N PHE A 84 7.20 4.64 -12.35
CA PHE A 84 5.91 4.19 -11.84
C PHE A 84 6.00 2.89 -11.04
N GLN A 85 6.87 1.96 -11.42
CA GLN A 85 7.13 0.74 -10.63
C GLN A 85 7.79 1.06 -9.29
N ALA A 86 8.72 2.01 -9.24
CA ALA A 86 9.33 2.46 -7.99
C ALA A 86 8.31 3.08 -7.05
N TRP A 87 7.42 3.93 -7.58
CA TRP A 87 6.33 4.51 -6.78
C TRP A 87 5.38 3.44 -6.23
N ALA A 88 4.96 2.49 -7.06
CA ALA A 88 4.11 1.38 -6.62
C ALA A 88 4.80 0.53 -5.55
N ARG A 89 6.08 0.21 -5.74
CA ARG A 89 6.92 -0.56 -4.79
C ARG A 89 6.97 0.11 -3.43
N ASP A 90 7.16 1.43 -3.38
CA ASP A 90 7.29 2.17 -2.12
C ASP A 90 5.93 2.36 -1.42
N LEU A 91 4.82 2.33 -2.18
CA LEU A 91 3.47 2.47 -1.63
C LEU A 91 2.93 1.17 -1.00
N ARG A 92 3.27 -0.01 -1.54
CA ARG A 92 2.78 -1.31 -1.05
C ARG A 92 3.07 -1.58 0.43
N PRO A 93 4.27 -1.28 0.98
CA PRO A 93 4.53 -1.40 2.41
C PRO A 93 3.71 -0.46 3.29
N VAL A 94 3.28 0.69 2.75
CA VAL A 94 2.36 1.59 3.46
C VAL A 94 0.97 0.96 3.52
N ALA A 95 0.48 0.41 2.41
CA ALA A 95 -0.79 -0.30 2.35
C ALA A 95 -0.85 -1.49 3.33
N ALA A 96 0.19 -2.33 3.35
CA ALA A 96 0.26 -3.52 4.21
C ALA A 96 0.27 -3.22 5.72
N ARG A 97 0.54 -1.97 6.11
CA ARG A 97 0.52 -1.54 7.51
C ARG A 97 -0.83 -0.97 7.95
N ALA A 98 -1.76 -0.70 7.04
CA ALA A 98 -3.05 -0.12 7.38
C ALA A 98 -3.89 -1.04 8.28
N SER A 99 -4.36 -0.53 9.42
CA SER A 99 -5.31 -1.23 10.29
C SER A 99 -6.71 -1.31 9.68
N SER A 100 -7.09 -0.33 8.85
CA SER A 100 -8.35 -0.30 8.10
C SER A 100 -8.23 -1.03 6.76
N ARG A 101 -9.11 -2.01 6.53
CA ARG A 101 -9.21 -2.72 5.24
C ARG A 101 -9.55 -1.79 4.08
N GLU A 102 -10.31 -0.73 4.33
CA GLU A 102 -10.67 0.24 3.29
C GLU A 102 -9.46 1.04 2.85
N LEU A 103 -8.65 1.52 3.81
CA LEU A 103 -7.43 2.25 3.54
C LEU A 103 -6.37 1.35 2.87
N GLU A 104 -6.21 0.12 3.36
CA GLU A 104 -5.36 -0.89 2.71
C GLU A 104 -5.77 -1.11 1.25
N ALA A 105 -7.06 -1.33 0.99
CA ALA A 105 -7.57 -1.57 -0.35
C ALA A 105 -7.45 -0.34 -1.26
N ALA A 106 -7.63 0.87 -0.74
CA ALA A 106 -7.45 2.11 -1.48
C ALA A 106 -5.98 2.32 -1.88
N LEU A 107 -5.04 2.14 -0.95
CA LEU A 107 -3.60 2.26 -1.21
C LEU A 107 -3.10 1.17 -2.18
N ASN A 108 -3.60 -0.06 -2.06
CA ASN A 108 -3.29 -1.13 -3.00
C ASN A 108 -3.82 -0.82 -4.41
N ARG A 109 -5.06 -0.31 -4.54
CA ARG A 109 -5.60 0.14 -5.84
C ARG A 109 -4.76 1.25 -6.47
N ALA A 110 -4.24 2.17 -5.67
CA ALA A 110 -3.30 3.19 -6.14
C ALA A 110 -1.99 2.58 -6.66
N ALA A 111 -1.41 1.62 -5.92
CA ALA A 111 -0.23 0.90 -6.38
C ALA A 111 -0.49 0.11 -7.67
N ASP A 112 -1.66 -0.54 -7.79
CA ASP A 112 -2.07 -1.27 -9.00
C ASP A 112 -2.23 -0.35 -10.22
N ALA A 113 -2.83 0.83 -10.04
CA ALA A 113 -2.97 1.83 -11.09
C ALA A 113 -1.59 2.30 -11.59
N LEU A 114 -0.62 2.51 -10.69
CA LEU A 114 0.75 2.85 -11.06
C LEU A 114 1.41 1.74 -11.89
N VAL A 115 1.24 0.47 -11.51
CA VAL A 115 1.74 -0.67 -12.29
C VAL A 115 1.06 -0.74 -13.67
N ALA A 116 -0.25 -0.52 -13.75
CA ALA A 116 -0.95 -0.49 -15.02
C ALA A 116 -0.42 0.62 -15.96
N VAL A 117 -0.03 1.77 -15.41
CA VAL A 117 0.61 2.86 -16.19
C VAL A 117 2.02 2.46 -16.64
N ALA A 118 2.78 1.78 -15.78
CA ALA A 118 4.11 1.26 -16.14
C ALA A 118 4.00 0.23 -17.28
N ASP A 119 3.03 -0.67 -17.22
CA ASP A 119 2.81 -1.71 -18.23
C ASP A 119 2.17 -1.18 -19.53
N GLY A 120 1.83 0.11 -19.61
CA GLY A 120 1.17 0.72 -20.76
C GLY A 120 -0.31 0.34 -20.92
N ARG A 121 -0.93 -0.25 -19.89
CA ARG A 121 -2.35 -0.63 -19.85
C ARG A 121 -3.26 0.53 -19.45
N ALA A 122 -2.70 1.57 -18.84
CA ALA A 122 -3.39 2.76 -18.35
C ALA A 122 -2.73 4.05 -18.85
N SER A 123 -3.53 5.08 -19.08
CA SER A 123 -3.02 6.42 -19.41
C SER A 123 -2.88 7.25 -18.13
N ALA A 124 -1.72 7.88 -17.95
CA ALA A 124 -1.30 8.38 -16.63
C ALA A 124 -2.21 9.44 -16.00
N THR A 125 -3.05 10.17 -16.75
CA THR A 125 -3.65 11.40 -16.22
C THR A 125 -5.03 11.21 -15.59
N ALA A 126 -5.98 10.56 -16.27
CA ALA A 126 -7.35 10.46 -15.79
C ALA A 126 -7.52 9.36 -14.72
N GLU A 127 -6.89 8.20 -14.91
CA GLU A 127 -6.97 7.08 -13.98
C GLU A 127 -6.25 7.37 -12.66
N LEU A 128 -5.09 8.02 -12.71
CA LEU A 128 -4.39 8.40 -11.48
C LEU A 128 -5.18 9.45 -10.70
N THR A 129 -5.76 10.47 -11.34
CA THR A 129 -6.54 11.51 -10.63
C THR A 129 -7.73 10.90 -9.87
N ASN A 130 -8.51 10.03 -10.51
CA ASN A 130 -9.65 9.36 -9.89
C ASN A 130 -9.24 8.38 -8.78
N THR A 131 -8.00 7.87 -8.84
CA THR A 131 -7.46 6.96 -7.83
C THR A 131 -6.87 7.70 -6.63
N TRP A 132 -6.26 8.88 -6.87
CA TRP A 132 -5.61 9.67 -5.83
C TRP A 132 -6.59 10.51 -5.02
N GLN A 133 -7.60 11.13 -5.64
CA GLN A 133 -8.45 12.09 -4.95
C GLN A 133 -9.07 11.54 -3.65
N PRO A 134 -9.65 10.32 -3.62
CA PRO A 134 -10.21 9.78 -2.37
C PRO A 134 -9.15 9.55 -1.27
N LEU A 135 -7.94 9.14 -1.65
CA LEU A 135 -6.83 8.98 -0.72
C LEU A 135 -6.33 10.32 -0.18
N LEU A 136 -6.28 11.35 -1.02
CA LEU A 136 -5.86 12.69 -0.64
C LEU A 136 -6.91 13.39 0.25
N ASP A 137 -8.20 13.11 0.03
CA ASP A 137 -9.29 13.58 0.87
C ASP A 137 -9.30 12.85 2.25
N THR A 138 -9.00 11.55 2.25
CA THR A 138 -8.88 10.74 3.49
C THR A 138 -7.63 11.10 4.29
N CYS A 139 -6.53 11.38 3.60
CA CYS A 139 -5.23 11.72 4.17
C CYS A 139 -4.83 13.13 3.71
N PRO A 140 -5.41 14.22 4.26
CA PRO A 140 -5.05 15.59 3.87
C PRO A 140 -3.63 15.95 4.33
N GLU A 141 -2.99 16.93 3.68
CA GLU A 141 -1.66 17.45 4.09
C GLU A 141 -1.69 18.08 5.50
N SER A 142 -2.87 18.53 5.93
CA SER A 142 -3.11 19.12 7.24
C SER A 142 -4.32 18.44 7.85
N SER A 143 -4.17 17.80 9.02
CA SER A 143 -5.35 17.36 9.77
C SER A 143 -6.23 18.58 10.09
N PRO A 144 -7.54 18.55 9.79
CA PRO A 144 -8.44 19.61 10.21
C PRO A 144 -8.51 19.62 11.75
N GLY A 145 -7.72 20.48 12.37
CA GLY A 145 -7.64 20.57 13.84
C GLY A 145 -6.32 21.10 14.40
N VAL A 146 -5.22 21.08 13.64
CA VAL A 146 -3.96 21.69 14.11
C VAL A 146 -3.96 23.16 13.67
N SER A 147 -4.50 24.03 14.52
CA SER A 147 -4.19 25.46 14.41
C SER A 147 -2.67 25.62 14.57
N PRO A 148 -1.98 26.36 13.68
CA PRO A 148 -0.58 26.67 13.89
C PRO A 148 -0.50 27.56 15.14
N THR A 149 0.01 27.03 16.25
CA THR A 149 0.45 27.86 17.37
C THR A 149 1.63 28.68 16.87
N ARG A 150 1.34 29.94 16.52
CA ARG A 150 2.35 31.00 16.42
C ARG A 150 2.78 31.45 17.80
#